data_AF-A0A846N9Z0-F1
#
_entry.id   AF-A0A846N9Z0-F1
#
_cell.length_a   1.000
_cell.length_b   1.000
_cell.length_c   1.000
_cell.angle_alpha   90.00
_cell.angle_beta   90.00
_cell.angle_gamma   90.00
#
_symmetry.space_group_name_H-M   'P 1'
#
loop_
_entity.id
_entity.type
_entity.pdbx_description
1 polymer ?
#
loop_
_entity_poly.entity_id
_entity_poly.type
_entity_poly.pdbx_seq_one_letter_code
_entity_poly.pdbx_strand_id
1 'polypeptide(L)'
;KGYEKFVSMQNKYNLLYREEEREMMPLCKDRNVGVIPYNPTAVGVLSGRYLREGELVIRESDVKRLQPDDEFAPAYYGTYIAPPEN
;
A
#
# COMPACT_ATOMS: atom_id res chain seq x y z
N LYS A 1 -6.66 -10.38 -32.90
CA LYS A 1 -5.21 -10.35 -32.58
C LYS A 1 -4.80 -8.88 -32.51
N GLY A 2 -4.01 -8.48 -31.51
CA GLY A 2 -3.19 -7.27 -31.65
C GLY A 2 -3.40 -6.15 -30.64
N TYR A 3 -3.25 -6.42 -29.34
CA TYR A 3 -2.87 -5.39 -28.39
C TYR A 3 -1.55 -5.80 -27.74
N GLU A 4 -0.74 -4.80 -27.37
CA GLU A 4 0.46 -5.04 -26.58
C GLU A 4 0.08 -5.63 -25.23
N LYS A 5 0.92 -6.56 -24.76
CA LYS A 5 0.71 -7.18 -23.45
C LYS A 5 1.15 -6.22 -22.36
N PHE A 6 0.43 -6.22 -21.24
CA PHE A 6 0.96 -5.65 -20.02
C PHE A 6 2.21 -6.42 -19.60
N VAL A 7 3.27 -5.69 -19.25
CA VAL A 7 4.55 -6.25 -18.80
C VAL A 7 4.84 -5.91 -17.34
N SER A 8 4.13 -4.93 -16.78
CA SER A 8 4.26 -4.51 -15.39
C SER A 8 2.94 -4.00 -14.81
N MET A 9 2.77 -4.13 -13.51
CA MET A 9 1.69 -3.57 -12.71
C MET A 9 2.29 -2.72 -11.57
N GLN A 10 1.69 -1.57 -11.29
CA GLN A 10 2.13 -0.68 -10.21
C GLN A 10 1.13 -0.73 -9.05
N ASN A 11 1.35 -1.65 -8.11
CA ASN A 11 0.41 -1.93 -7.00
C ASN A 11 0.76 -1.12 -5.75
N LYS A 12 -0.23 -0.82 -4.91
CA LYS A 12 0.03 -0.30 -3.56
C LYS A 12 0.52 -1.45 -2.72
N TYR A 13 1.74 -1.39 -2.20
CA TYR A 13 2.21 -2.50 -1.36
C TYR A 13 3.26 -2.06 -0.35
N ASN A 14 3.00 -2.37 0.91
CA ASN A 14 3.90 -2.13 2.04
C ASN A 14 3.48 -3.01 3.24
N LEU A 15 4.26 -2.98 4.33
CA LEU A 15 4.00 -3.82 5.51
C LEU A 15 2.64 -3.58 6.19
N LEU A 16 1.98 -2.44 5.93
CA LEU A 16 0.66 -2.11 6.48
C LEU A 16 -0.49 -2.39 5.52
N TYR A 17 -0.21 -2.59 4.23
CA TYR A 17 -1.19 -2.84 3.17
C TYR A 17 -0.73 -4.00 2.28
N ARG A 18 -1.32 -5.18 2.53
CA ARG A 18 -0.95 -6.44 1.88
C ARG A 18 -2.09 -7.08 1.08
N GLU A 19 -3.17 -6.34 0.82
CA GLU A 19 -4.35 -6.86 0.10
C GLU A 19 -4.01 -7.39 -1.30
N GLU A 20 -3.02 -6.80 -1.97
CA GLU A 20 -2.54 -7.23 -3.30
C GLU A 20 -2.01 -8.66 -3.34
N GLU A 21 -1.65 -9.24 -2.19
CA GLU A 21 -1.24 -10.65 -2.09
C GLU A 21 -2.39 -11.63 -2.34
N ARG A 22 -3.64 -11.20 -2.16
CA ARG A 22 -4.83 -12.07 -2.31
C ARG A 22 -5.03 -12.52 -3.75
N GLU A 23 -5.00 -11.58 -4.70
CA GLU A 23 -5.37 -11.85 -6.09
C GLU A 23 -4.39 -11.24 -7.10
N MET A 24 -3.94 -10.01 -6.89
CA MET A 24 -3.13 -9.28 -7.88
C MET A 24 -1.72 -9.80 -8.05
N MET A 25 -1.00 -10.06 -6.97
CA MET A 25 0.33 -10.63 -7.07
C MET A 25 0.31 -12.06 -7.65
N PRO A 26 -0.61 -12.96 -7.23
CA PRO A 26 -0.80 -14.25 -7.89
C PRO A 26 -1.10 -14.13 -9.39
N LEU A 27 -2.00 -13.21 -9.79
CA LEU A 27 -2.30 -12.99 -11.21
C LEU A 27 -1.09 -12.47 -11.98
N CYS A 28 -0.36 -11.50 -11.43
CA CYS A 28 0.84 -10.96 -12.08
C CYS A 28 1.89 -12.05 -12.29
N LYS A 29 2.06 -12.94 -11.30
CA LYS A 29 2.91 -14.12 -11.40
C LYS A 29 2.45 -15.09 -12.49
N ASP A 30 1.16 -15.44 -12.53
CA ASP A 30 0.57 -16.32 -13.56
C ASP A 30 0.73 -15.75 -14.98
N ARG A 31 0.59 -14.43 -15.14
CA ARG A 31 0.62 -13.76 -16.43
C ARG A 31 1.98 -13.23 -16.86
N ASN A 32 3.04 -13.52 -16.10
CA ASN A 32 4.40 -13.02 -16.34
C ASN A 32 4.45 -11.49 -16.45
N VAL A 33 3.75 -10.83 -15.53
CA VAL A 33 3.71 -9.37 -15.37
C VAL A 33 4.55 -9.01 -14.15
N GLY A 34 5.52 -8.09 -14.31
CA GLY A 34 6.33 -7.61 -13.18
C GLY A 34 5.51 -6.74 -12.22
N VAL A 35 5.84 -6.76 -10.93
CA VAL A 35 5.20 -5.91 -9.92
C VAL A 35 6.15 -4.81 -9.50
N ILE A 36 5.68 -3.55 -9.52
CA ILE A 36 6.41 -2.37 -9.09
C ILE A 36 5.62 -1.71 -7.95
N PRO A 37 5.93 -2.01 -6.68
CA PRO A 37 5.24 -1.42 -5.55
C PRO A 37 5.35 0.10 -5.52
N TYR A 38 4.22 0.79 -5.45
CA TYR A 38 4.18 2.18 -5.03
C TYR A 38 3.90 2.26 -3.52
N ASN A 39 4.35 3.37 -2.92
CA ASN A 39 4.23 3.64 -1.48
C ASN A 39 4.88 2.59 -0.55
N PRO A 40 6.14 2.17 -0.77
CA PRO A 40 6.78 1.11 0.02
C PRO A 40 6.98 1.47 1.49
N THR A 41 7.00 2.76 1.84
CA THR A 41 7.25 3.25 3.21
C THR A 41 5.99 3.77 3.91
N ALA A 42 4.80 3.52 3.37
CA ALA A 42 3.54 4.04 3.95
C ALA A 42 3.60 5.57 4.16
N VAL A 43 4.04 6.31 3.15
CA VAL A 43 4.26 7.77 3.20
C VAL A 43 5.25 8.25 4.29
N GLY A 44 6.08 7.34 4.81
CA GLY A 44 7.04 7.58 5.89
C GLY A 44 6.60 7.04 7.25
N VAL A 45 5.44 6.39 7.36
CA VAL A 45 5.03 5.68 8.59
C VAL A 45 5.99 4.57 8.94
N LEU A 46 6.40 3.76 7.95
CA LEU A 46 7.34 2.66 8.17
C LEU A 46 8.78 3.13 8.44
N SER A 47 9.07 4.43 8.33
CA SER A 47 10.35 4.99 8.77
C SER A 47 10.36 5.33 10.26
N GLY A 48 9.24 5.16 10.97
CA GLY A 48 9.08 5.55 12.38
C GLY A 48 8.92 7.06 12.61
N ARG A 49 8.80 7.87 11.55
CA ARG A 49 8.69 9.34 11.65
C ARG A 49 7.55 9.78 12.58
N TYR A 50 6.45 9.04 12.55
CA TYR A 50 5.23 9.31 13.29
C TYR A 50 5.10 8.50 14.59
N LEU A 51 6.08 7.66 14.94
CA LEU A 51 6.06 6.89 16.18
C LEU A 51 6.60 7.72 17.34
N ARG A 52 5.89 7.73 18.48
CA ARG A 52 6.31 8.35 19.73
C ARG A 52 6.03 7.36 20.85
N GLU A 53 7.06 6.93 21.57
CA GLU A 53 6.93 5.97 22.68
C GLU A 53 6.19 4.68 22.30
N GLY A 54 6.32 4.23 21.04
CA GLY A 54 5.65 3.04 20.52
C GLY A 54 4.25 3.30 19.93
N GLU A 55 3.69 4.49 20.14
CA GLU A 55 2.37 4.88 19.66
C GLU A 55 2.45 5.66 18.34
N LEU A 56 1.48 5.44 17.46
CA LEU A 56 1.35 6.22 16.23
C LEU A 56 0.71 7.58 16.53
N VAL A 57 1.49 8.65 16.41
CA VAL A 57 1.04 10.02 16.66
C VAL A 57 1.03 10.80 15.35
N ILE A 58 -0.17 11.00 14.80
CA ILE A 58 -0.41 11.80 13.60
C ILE A 58 -0.90 13.19 14.00
N ARG A 59 -0.22 14.24 13.54
CA ARG A 59 -0.68 15.63 13.71
C ARG A 59 -1.66 15.97 12.60
N GLU A 60 -2.56 16.91 12.85
CA GLU A 60 -3.49 17.43 11.83
C GLU A 60 -2.76 17.89 10.55
N SER A 61 -1.60 18.53 10.69
CA SER A 61 -0.73 18.94 9.57
C SER A 61 -0.22 17.78 8.70
N ASP A 62 -0.15 16.56 9.25
CA ASP A 62 0.35 15.38 8.56
C ASP A 62 -0.78 14.60 7.85
N VAL A 63 -2.05 14.83 8.20
CA VAL A 63 -3.21 14.11 7.65
C VAL A 63 -3.27 14.21 6.13
N LYS A 64 -3.17 15.44 5.59
CA LYS A 64 -3.19 15.68 4.14
C LYS A 64 -2.09 14.94 3.39
N ARG A 65 -0.95 14.66 4.04
CA ARG A 65 0.15 13.92 3.44
C ARG A 65 -0.14 12.41 3.46
N LEU A 66 -0.69 11.90 4.55
CA LEU A 66 -1.02 10.47 4.71
C LEU A 66 -2.26 10.06 3.90
N GLN A 67 -3.13 11.01 3.54
CA GLN A 67 -4.38 10.82 2.84
C GLN A 67 -4.53 11.84 1.68
N PRO A 68 -3.75 11.70 0.59
CA PRO A 68 -3.84 12.64 -0.52
C PRO A 68 -5.16 12.54 -1.30
N ASP A 69 -5.85 11.39 -1.23
CA ASP A 69 -6.89 11.01 -2.19
C ASP A 69 -8.29 10.80 -1.56
N ASP A 70 -8.43 10.94 -0.25
CA ASP A 70 -9.62 10.48 0.47
C ASP A 70 -10.12 11.52 1.48
N GLU A 71 -11.11 12.31 1.06
CA GLU A 71 -11.86 13.22 1.95
C GLU A 71 -12.83 12.48 2.89
N PHE A 72 -13.05 11.17 2.72
CA PHE A 72 -14.16 10.45 3.35
C PHE A 72 -13.78 9.19 4.15
N ALA A 73 -12.55 8.68 4.10
CA ALA A 73 -12.15 7.50 4.87
C ALA A 73 -11.39 7.85 6.17
N PRO A 74 -11.94 7.52 7.35
CA PRO A 74 -11.18 7.61 8.60
C PRO A 74 -10.02 6.59 8.57
N ALA A 75 -8.81 7.10 8.71
CA ALA A 75 -7.54 6.37 8.90
C ALA A 75 -7.16 5.33 7.81
N TYR A 76 -6.70 5.81 6.66
CA TYR A 76 -5.98 5.06 5.61
C TYR A 76 -4.81 4.14 6.07
N TYR A 77 -4.30 4.33 7.30
CA TYR A 77 -3.31 3.46 7.98
C TYR A 77 -3.80 2.95 9.36
N GLY A 78 -5.06 3.17 9.72
CA GLY A 78 -5.68 2.63 10.94
C GLY A 78 -6.09 1.16 10.82
N THR A 79 -6.08 0.63 9.60
CA THR A 79 -6.40 -0.76 9.28
C THR A 79 -5.13 -1.46 8.82
N TYR A 80 -4.41 -2.08 9.76
CA TYR A 80 -3.49 -3.16 9.40
C TYR A 80 -4.30 -4.23 8.66
N ILE A 81 -4.02 -4.41 7.37
CA ILE A 81 -4.59 -5.51 6.61
C ILE A 81 -3.64 -6.69 6.79
N ALA A 82 -4.07 -7.64 7.62
CA ALA A 82 -3.34 -8.88 7.80
C ALA A 82 -3.12 -9.54 6.43
N PRO A 83 -1.92 -10.07 6.16
CA PRO A 83 -1.74 -10.88 4.97
C PRO A 83 -2.75 -12.02 4.93
N PRO A 84 -3.19 -12.44 3.73
CA PRO A 84 -3.98 -13.64 3.60
C PRO A 84 -3.21 -14.83 4.18
N GLU A 85 -3.93 -15.74 4.84
CA GLU A 85 -3.39 -17.07 5.18
C GLU A 85 -3.20 -17.82 3.85
N ASN A 86 -1.95 -17.95 3.43
CA ASN A 86 -1.54 -18.58 2.18
C ASN A 86 -0.90 -19.95 2.40
#